data_AF-A0A0B5GEG0-F1
#
_entry.id   AF-A0A0B5GEG0-F1
#
_cell.length_a   1.000
_cell.length_b   1.000
_cell.length_c   1.000
_cell.angle_alpha   90.00
_cell.angle_beta   90.00
_cell.angle_gamma   90.00
#
_symmetry.space_group_name_H-M   'P 1'
#
loop_
_entity.id
_entity.type
_entity.pdbx_description
1 polymer ?
#
loop_
_entity_poly.entity_id
_entity_poly.type
_entity_poly.pdbx_seq_one_letter_code
_entity_poly.pdbx_strand_id
1 'polypeptide(L)'
;VNEMVLTDQMVDGRMRKLLTHPDRNGLSYTLDRETGELLSAEKFDPAVNWTTGVDMDPSSDTYGRPAVVADYSTEANGEDVNSTGICPAALGSKDQQPSSYSPKTGLFYIPTNHV
;
A
#
# COMPACT_ATOMS: atom_id res chain seq x y z
N VAL A 1 -5.73 -8.85 -9.21
CA VAL A 1 -6.01 -7.55 -9.86
C VAL A 1 -4.85 -6.59 -9.64
N ASN A 2 -4.08 -6.70 -8.55
CA ASN A 2 -2.70 -6.17 -8.50
C ASN A 2 -1.72 -7.35 -8.30
N GLU A 3 -0.51 -7.22 -8.83
CA GLU A 3 0.54 -8.25 -8.84
C GLU A 3 1.25 -8.41 -7.48
N MET A 4 1.88 -9.57 -7.28
CA MET A 4 2.76 -9.85 -6.14
C MET A 4 4.18 -10.05 -6.67
N VAL A 5 5.02 -9.01 -6.61
CA VAL A 5 6.38 -9.09 -7.17
C VAL A 5 7.32 -9.71 -6.15
N LEU A 6 7.87 -10.88 -6.48
CA LEU A 6 8.80 -11.58 -5.60
C LEU A 6 10.24 -11.12 -5.88
N THR A 7 10.95 -10.73 -4.82
CA THR A 7 12.33 -10.26 -4.91
C THR A 7 13.15 -10.77 -3.73
N ASP A 8 14.46 -10.87 -3.92
CA ASP A 8 15.40 -11.12 -2.83
C ASP A 8 16.24 -9.86 -2.65
N GLN A 9 16.17 -9.24 -1.48
CA GLN A 9 16.82 -7.94 -1.21
C GLN A 9 17.43 -7.90 0.20
N MET A 10 18.39 -7.01 0.40
CA MET A 10 18.97 -6.73 1.72
C MET A 10 18.04 -5.80 2.51
N VAL A 11 17.55 -6.26 3.65
CA VAL A 11 16.77 -5.48 4.61
C VAL A 11 17.42 -5.65 5.97
N ASP A 12 17.73 -4.54 6.65
CA ASP A 12 18.41 -4.53 7.95
C ASP A 12 19.68 -5.40 8.01
N GLY A 13 20.47 -5.36 6.93
CA GLY A 13 21.73 -6.10 6.82
C GLY A 13 21.57 -7.61 6.59
N ARG A 14 20.37 -8.10 6.30
CA ARG A 14 20.12 -9.52 5.98
C ARG A 14 19.43 -9.67 4.63
N MET A 15 19.82 -10.70 3.88
CA MET A 15 19.09 -11.07 2.66
C MET A 15 17.73 -11.65 3.06
N ARG A 16 16.65 -11.03 2.57
CA ARG A 16 15.27 -11.43 2.86
C ARG A 16 14.57 -11.82 1.57
N LYS A 17 13.66 -12.79 1.69
CA LYS A 17 12.78 -13.24 0.62
C LYS A 17 11.50 -12.42 0.68
N LEU A 18 11.39 -11.44 -0.22
CA LEU A 18 10.34 -10.43 -0.18
C LEU A 18 9.23 -10.69 -1.21
N LEU A 19 8.06 -10.15 -0.89
CA LEU A 19 6.94 -9.88 -1.78
C LEU A 19 6.63 -8.38 -1.68
N THR A 20 6.53 -7.69 -2.81
CA THR A 20 6.11 -6.28 -2.86
C THR A 20 4.83 -6.12 -3.67
N HIS A 21 3.90 -5.33 -3.14
CA HIS A 21 2.55 -5.17 -3.66
C HIS A 21 2.09 -3.70 -3.58
N PRO A 22 2.13 -2.96 -4.69
CA PRO A 22 1.48 -1.65 -4.78
C PRO A 22 -0.02 -1.85 -4.99
N ASP A 23 -0.80 -1.61 -3.94
CA ASP A 23 -2.24 -1.83 -3.92
C ASP A 23 -3.01 -0.63 -4.51
N ARG A 24 -4.26 -0.87 -4.90
CA ARG A 24 -5.17 0.18 -5.37
C ARG A 24 -5.38 1.27 -4.33
N ASN A 25 -5.35 0.93 -3.05
CA ASN A 25 -5.54 1.88 -1.96
C ASN A 25 -4.43 2.95 -1.85
N GLY A 26 -3.37 2.87 -2.66
CA GLY A 26 -2.29 3.86 -2.71
C GLY A 26 -1.14 3.58 -1.74
N LEU A 27 -1.18 2.45 -1.04
CA LEU A 27 -0.10 1.93 -0.21
C LEU A 27 0.68 0.84 -0.96
N SER A 28 2.00 0.86 -0.82
CA SER A 28 2.91 -0.18 -1.28
C SER A 28 3.34 -0.99 -0.08
N TYR A 29 2.99 -2.28 -0.11
CA TYR A 29 3.30 -3.22 0.95
C TYR A 29 4.53 -4.04 0.58
N THR A 30 5.46 -4.17 1.52
CA THR A 30 6.56 -5.13 1.43
C THR A 30 6.46 -6.11 2.59
N LEU A 31 6.39 -7.40 2.26
CA LEU A 31 6.27 -8.50 3.21
C LEU A 31 7.42 -9.48 3.04
N ASP A 32 7.77 -10.17 4.13
CA ASP A 32 8.51 -11.41 4.04
C ASP A 32 7.59 -12.51 3.48
N ARG A 33 7.93 -13.06 2.31
CA ARG A 33 7.03 -13.97 1.58
C ARG A 33 6.96 -15.37 2.18
N GLU A 34 7.86 -15.72 3.11
CA GLU A 34 7.85 -17.03 3.77
C GLU A 34 7.01 -17.00 5.04
N THR A 35 7.01 -15.87 5.75
CA THR A 35 6.35 -15.75 7.06
C THR A 35 5.08 -14.90 7.04
N GLY A 36 4.92 -14.03 6.05
CA GLY A 36 3.86 -13.02 6.01
C GLY A 36 4.12 -11.80 6.91
N GLU A 37 5.32 -11.67 7.50
CA GLU A 37 5.70 -10.50 8.29
C GLU A 37 5.63 -9.23 7.43
N LEU A 38 4.91 -8.22 7.93
CA LEU A 38 4.81 -6.91 7.30
C LEU A 38 6.06 -6.08 7.63
N LEU A 39 6.83 -5.73 6.60
CA LEU A 39 8.10 -5.00 6.75
C LEU A 39 7.94 -3.50 6.43
N SER A 40 7.04 -3.16 5.51
CA SER A 40 6.77 -1.78 5.13
C SER A 40 5.36 -1.66 4.53
N ALA A 41 4.70 -0.53 4.77
CA ALA A 41 3.38 -0.20 4.23
C ALA A 41 3.25 1.32 4.05
N GLU A 42 3.84 1.84 2.97
CA GLU A 42 4.00 3.27 2.73
C GLU A 42 3.16 3.76 1.57
N LYS A 43 2.75 5.04 1.61
CA LYS A 43 2.07 5.67 0.46
C LYS A 43 3.04 5.81 -0.70
N PHE A 44 2.63 5.37 -1.89
CA PHE A 44 3.41 5.59 -3.13
C PHE A 44 2.84 6.73 -4.00
N ASP A 45 1.69 7.29 -3.62
CA ASP A 45 1.19 8.57 -4.12
C ASP A 45 0.93 9.51 -2.92
N PRO A 46 1.54 10.71 -2.87
CA PRO A 46 1.35 11.65 -1.77
C PRO A 46 -0.08 12.19 -1.64
N ALA A 47 -0.92 12.09 -2.68
CA ALA A 47 -2.30 12.54 -2.64
C ALA A 47 -3.23 11.61 -1.84
N VAL A 48 -2.80 10.39 -1.52
CA VAL A 48 -3.60 9.42 -0.76
C VAL A 48 -3.99 10.01 0.59
N ASN A 49 -5.30 10.16 0.84
CA ASN A 49 -5.82 10.86 2.02
C ASN A 49 -6.80 10.04 2.87
N TRP A 50 -7.33 8.92 2.37
CA TRP A 50 -8.30 8.10 3.10
C TRP A 50 -7.75 7.47 4.39
N THR A 51 -6.42 7.44 4.55
CA THR A 51 -5.71 6.90 5.71
C THR A 51 -4.54 7.81 6.11
N THR A 52 -4.23 7.88 7.41
CA THR A 52 -2.99 8.52 7.89
C THR A 52 -1.76 7.61 7.74
N GLY A 53 -1.95 6.32 7.51
CA GLY A 53 -0.89 5.31 7.42
C GLY A 53 -1.35 3.95 7.92
N VAL A 54 -0.43 3.00 8.00
CA VAL A 54 -0.66 1.68 8.59
C VAL A 54 -0.03 1.65 9.97
N ASP A 55 -0.73 1.07 10.93
CA ASP A 55 -0.16 0.80 12.24
C ASP A 55 0.92 -0.29 12.14
N MET A 56 2.17 0.11 12.36
CA MET A 56 3.34 -0.76 12.25
C MET A 56 3.88 -1.21 13.61
N ASP A 57 3.21 -0.88 14.73
CA ASP A 57 3.60 -1.35 16.05
C ASP A 57 3.12 -2.80 16.27
N PRO A 58 4.03 -3.80 16.34
CA PRO A 58 3.63 -5.21 16.50
C PRO A 58 2.93 -5.53 17.82
N SER A 59 2.98 -4.61 18.79
CA SER A 59 2.28 -4.74 20.08
C SER A 59 0.89 -4.11 20.09
N SER A 60 0.52 -3.38 19.04
CA SER A 60 -0.79 -2.73 18.92
C SER A 60 -1.89 -3.73 18.53
N ASP A 61 -3.07 -3.58 19.13
CA ASP A 61 -4.28 -4.32 18.75
C ASP A 61 -4.70 -4.06 17.30
N THR A 62 -4.24 -2.95 16.71
CA THR A 62 -4.50 -2.58 15.33
C THR A 62 -3.32 -2.79 14.39
N TYR A 63 -2.28 -3.53 14.80
CA TYR A 63 -1.12 -3.83 13.97
C TYR A 63 -1.53 -4.32 12.56
N GLY A 64 -0.91 -3.74 11.54
CA GLY A 64 -1.16 -4.00 10.12
C GLY A 64 -2.44 -3.37 9.57
N ARG A 65 -3.22 -2.62 10.38
CA ARG A 65 -4.46 -1.97 9.93
C ARG A 65 -4.20 -0.52 9.51
N PRO A 66 -4.74 -0.08 8.37
CA PRO A 66 -4.77 1.34 8.02
C PRO A 66 -5.62 2.16 9.01
N ALA A 67 -5.10 3.30 9.43
CA ALA A 67 -5.81 4.27 10.27
C ALA A 67 -6.71 5.16 9.39
N VAL A 68 -7.95 4.72 9.21
CA VAL A 68 -8.96 5.39 8.36
C VAL A 68 -9.22 6.82 8.86
N VAL A 69 -9.20 7.79 7.94
CA VAL A 69 -9.56 9.19 8.21
C VAL A 69 -11.08 9.32 8.08
N ALA A 70 -11.74 9.74 9.16
CA ALA A 70 -13.20 9.81 9.24
C ALA A 70 -13.83 10.64 8.11
N ASP A 71 -13.25 11.81 7.79
CA ASP A 71 -13.75 12.71 6.73
C ASP A 71 -13.83 12.05 5.34
N TYR A 72 -12.98 11.04 5.09
CA TYR A 72 -12.91 10.32 3.82
C TYR A 72 -13.51 8.90 3.89
N SER A 73 -14.12 8.53 5.02
CA SER A 73 -14.78 7.24 5.21
C SER A 73 -16.23 7.31 4.77
N THR A 74 -16.60 6.55 3.74
CA THR A 74 -17.99 6.49 3.26
C THR A 74 -18.93 5.91 4.31
N GLU A 75 -18.45 4.96 5.12
CA GLU A 75 -19.20 4.39 6.25
C GLU A 75 -19.45 5.45 7.34
N ALA A 76 -18.42 6.21 7.72
CA ALA A 76 -18.56 7.22 8.79
C ALA A 76 -19.46 8.38 8.37
N ASN A 77 -19.46 8.72 7.07
CA ASN A 77 -20.33 9.75 6.50
C ASN A 77 -21.78 9.27 6.37
N GLY A 78 -22.01 7.96 6.27
CA GLY A 78 -23.34 7.34 6.22
C GLY A 78 -23.87 7.07 4.80
N GLU A 79 -24.88 6.19 4.73
CA GLU A 79 -25.61 5.90 3.49
C GLU A 79 -26.35 7.16 2.98
N ASP A 80 -26.57 7.23 1.66
CA ASP A 80 -27.19 8.37 0.98
C ASP A 80 -26.46 9.73 1.15
N VAL A 81 -25.20 9.71 1.60
CA VAL A 81 -24.32 10.89 1.71
C VAL A 81 -23.18 10.82 0.68
N ASN A 82 -23.01 11.90 -0.08
CA ASN A 82 -21.89 12.00 -1.02
C ASN A 82 -20.59 12.36 -0.30
N SER A 83 -19.66 11.42 -0.18
CA SER A 83 -18.32 11.65 0.35
C SER A 83 -17.41 12.24 -0.75
N THR A 84 -16.93 13.46 -0.56
CA THR A 84 -16.17 14.19 -1.59
C THR A 84 -14.69 14.25 -1.29
N GLY A 85 -13.86 14.26 -2.34
CA GLY A 85 -12.41 14.50 -2.20
C GLY A 85 -11.60 13.31 -1.70
N ILE A 86 -12.14 12.09 -1.78
CA ILE A 86 -11.41 10.86 -1.45
C ILE A 86 -10.34 10.61 -2.51
N CYS A 87 -9.10 10.42 -2.06
CA CYS A 87 -7.99 10.00 -2.89
C CYS A 87 -7.36 8.70 -2.32
N PRO A 88 -7.18 7.65 -3.14
CA PRO A 88 -7.46 7.60 -4.57
C PRO A 88 -8.94 7.39 -4.91
N ALA A 89 -9.32 7.60 -6.17
CA ALA A 89 -10.61 7.19 -6.70
C ALA A 89 -10.79 5.65 -6.63
N ALA A 90 -11.97 5.13 -6.97
CA ALA A 90 -12.27 3.69 -6.92
C ALA A 90 -11.34 2.81 -7.79
N LEU A 91 -10.77 3.38 -8.85
CA LEU A 91 -9.76 2.74 -9.70
C LEU A 91 -8.36 2.66 -9.05
N GLY A 92 -8.16 3.31 -7.92
CA GLY A 92 -6.94 3.27 -7.12
C GLY A 92 -5.77 4.08 -7.66
N SER A 93 -4.71 4.24 -6.88
CA SER A 93 -3.44 4.84 -7.35
C SER A 93 -2.71 3.96 -8.37
N LYS A 94 -3.17 2.72 -8.55
CA LYS A 94 -2.79 1.75 -9.58
C LYS A 94 -3.94 0.75 -9.71
N ASP A 95 -4.18 0.22 -10.92
CA ASP A 95 -5.13 -0.88 -11.15
C ASP A 95 -4.38 -2.11 -11.72
N GLN A 96 -4.89 -2.75 -12.78
CA GLN A 96 -4.32 -3.96 -13.37
C GLN A 96 -2.90 -3.82 -13.95
N GLN A 97 -2.45 -2.61 -14.27
CA GLN A 97 -1.19 -2.40 -14.99
C GLN A 97 0.02 -2.87 -14.15
N PRO A 98 0.81 -3.87 -14.60
CA PRO A 98 1.84 -4.46 -13.75
C PRO A 98 3.04 -3.53 -13.57
N SER A 99 3.60 -3.52 -12.37
CA SER A 99 4.89 -2.89 -12.07
C SER A 99 6.05 -3.73 -12.60
N SER A 100 7.22 -3.10 -12.77
CA SER A 100 8.48 -3.81 -13.07
C SER A 100 9.50 -3.59 -11.97
N TYR A 101 10.41 -4.55 -11.79
CA TYR A 101 11.52 -4.47 -10.85
C TYR A 101 12.85 -4.67 -11.57
N SER A 102 13.84 -3.85 -11.23
CA SER A 102 15.20 -4.00 -11.74
C SER A 102 16.14 -4.44 -10.62
N PRO A 103 16.69 -5.68 -10.65
CA PRO A 103 17.65 -6.15 -9.65
C PRO A 103 18.98 -5.40 -9.69
N LYS A 104 19.27 -4.66 -10.78
CA LYS A 104 20.48 -3.84 -10.91
C LYS A 104 20.38 -2.54 -10.13
N THR A 105 19.19 -1.95 -10.08
CA THR A 105 18.94 -0.66 -9.40
C THR A 105 18.29 -0.85 -8.04
N GLY A 106 17.67 -2.01 -7.79
CA GLY A 106 16.89 -2.27 -6.58
C GLY A 106 15.56 -1.51 -6.55
N LEU A 107 15.08 -1.04 -7.71
CA LEU A 107 13.91 -0.16 -7.79
C LEU A 107 12.72 -0.83 -8.45
N PHE A 108 11.53 -0.47 -7.96
CA PHE A 108 10.25 -0.72 -8.61
C PHE A 108 9.87 0.46 -9.50
N TYR A 109 9.36 0.18 -10.69
CA TYR A 109 8.78 1.14 -11.62
C TYR A 109 7.29 0.84 -11.74
N ILE A 110 6.48 1.68 -11.11
CA ILE A 110 5.04 1.47 -10.94
C ILE A 110 4.29 2.44 -11.85
N PRO A 111 3.50 1.96 -12.83
CA PRO A 111 2.65 2.82 -13.65
C PRO A 111 1.40 3.24 -12.85
N THR A 112 1.46 4.41 -12.21
CA THR A 112 0.42 4.92 -11.33
C THR A 112 -0.69 5.66 -12.07
N ASN A 113 -1.85 5.77 -11.43
CA ASN A 113 -2.95 6.65 -11.79
C ASN A 113 -2.85 7.93 -10.94
N HIS A 114 -3.29 9.06 -11.47
CA HIS A 114 -3.49 10.29 -10.72
C HIS A 114 -4.74 11.00 -11.27
N VAL A 115 -5.89 10.65 -10.71
CA VAL A 115 -7.23 10.97 -11.22
C VAL A 115 -8.10 11.48 -10.09
#